data_AF-A0A7W0G9A6-F1
#
_entry.id   AF-A0A7W0G9A6-F1
#
_cell.length_a   1.000
_cell.length_b   1.000
_cell.length_c   1.000
_cell.angle_alpha   90.00
_cell.angle_beta   90.00
_cell.angle_gamma   90.00
#
_symmetry.space_group_name_H-M   'P 1'
#
loop_
_entity.id
_entity.type
_entity.pdbx_description
1 polymer ?
#
loop_
_entity_poly.entity_id
_entity_poly.type
_entity_poly.pdbx_seq_one_letter_code
_entity_poly.pdbx_strand_id
1 'polypeptide(L)'
;CLPPALRFNAEVAGGAVARFGRALGTDDPADRVEKLARLGSFERLRDLGVPEADLRELAEAVISRAGAKSNPRQASAAEVEQLLRSIW
;
A
#
# COMPACT_ATOMS: atom_id res chain seq x y z
N CYS A 1 -5.05 0.46 1.08
CA CYS A 1 -3.73 0.36 0.38
C CYS A 1 -2.49 0.54 1.26
N LEU A 2 -2.58 1.10 2.48
CA LEU A 2 -1.37 1.41 3.26
C LEU A 2 -0.55 0.18 3.73
N PRO A 3 -1.14 -0.92 4.25
CA PRO A 3 -0.37 -2.09 4.68
C PRO A 3 0.58 -2.66 3.62
N PRO A 4 0.14 -2.98 2.39
CA PRO A 4 1.05 -3.51 1.38
C PRO A 4 2.08 -2.46 0.91
N ALA A 5 1.76 -1.16 0.93
CA ALA A 5 2.73 -0.10 0.63
C ALA A 5 3.85 -0.01 1.68
N LEU A 6 3.53 -0.20 2.98
CA LEU A 6 4.53 -0.29 4.04
C LEU A 6 5.48 -1.47 3.82
N ARG A 7 4.94 -2.64 3.45
CA ARG A 7 5.73 -3.84 3.15
C ARG A 7 6.63 -3.61 1.93
N PHE A 8 6.10 -3.03 0.84
CA PHE A 8 6.86 -2.70 -0.37
C PHE A 8 8.01 -1.72 -0.10
N ASN A 9 7.76 -0.69 0.72
CA ASN A 9 8.74 0.33 1.04
C ASN A 9 9.76 -0.10 2.11
N ALA A 10 9.52 -1.17 2.88
CA ALA A 10 10.39 -1.57 3.98
C ALA A 10 11.84 -1.87 3.54
N GLU A 11 12.03 -2.34 2.31
CA GLU A 11 13.34 -2.62 1.73
C GLU A 11 14.23 -1.36 1.63
N VAL A 12 13.63 -0.20 1.27
CA VAL A 12 14.36 1.06 1.04
C VAL A 12 14.18 2.06 2.19
N ALA A 13 13.08 1.96 2.93
CA ALA A 13 12.68 2.88 3.99
C ALA A 13 12.53 2.20 5.36
N GLY A 14 13.22 1.08 5.59
CA GLY A 14 13.09 0.26 6.81
C GLY A 14 13.25 1.04 8.11
N GLY A 15 14.16 2.01 8.18
CA GLY A 15 14.34 2.87 9.36
C GLY A 15 13.11 3.75 9.66
N ALA A 16 12.48 4.31 8.62
CA ALA A 16 11.26 5.10 8.77
C ALA A 16 10.07 4.23 9.16
N VAL A 17 9.94 3.05 8.54
CA VAL A 17 8.91 2.05 8.87
C VAL A 17 9.05 1.57 10.32
N ALA A 18 10.27 1.29 10.78
CA ALA A 18 10.52 0.91 12.18
C ALA A 18 10.21 2.04 13.17
N ARG A 19 10.55 3.30 12.83
CA ARG A 19 10.17 4.45 13.67
C ARG A 19 8.65 4.60 13.76
N PHE A 20 7.93 4.36 12.66
CA PHE A 20 6.48 4.34 12.64
C PHE A 20 5.91 3.20 13.50
N GLY A 21 6.49 1.99 13.41
CA GLY A 21 6.13 0.87 14.29
C GLY A 21 6.27 1.18 15.78
N ARG A 22 7.38 1.79 16.20
CA ARG A 22 7.57 2.24 17.59
C ARG A 22 6.48 3.23 18.05
N ALA A 23 6.09 4.18 17.18
CA ALA A 23 5.01 5.12 17.49
C ALA A 23 3.64 4.43 17.62
N LEU A 24 3.43 3.32 16.91
CA LEU A 24 2.23 2.48 17.00
C LEU A 24 2.30 1.42 18.12
N GLY A 25 3.44 1.29 18.81
CA GLY A 25 3.66 0.26 19.83
C GLY A 25 3.75 -1.16 19.26
N THR A 26 4.37 -1.35 18.09
CA THR A 26 4.49 -2.65 17.43
C THR A 26 5.80 -2.81 16.67
N ASP A 27 6.25 -4.06 16.53
CA ASP A 27 7.36 -4.43 15.65
C ASP A 27 6.88 -4.82 14.23
N ASP A 28 5.56 -4.97 14.02
CA ASP A 28 4.94 -5.19 12.71
C ASP A 28 3.95 -4.06 12.38
N PRO A 29 4.45 -2.90 11.89
CA PRO A 29 3.60 -1.78 11.55
C PRO A 29 2.61 -2.08 10.42
N ALA A 30 2.93 -2.97 9.48
CA ALA A 30 2.05 -3.30 8.37
C ALA A 30 0.83 -4.08 8.86
N ASP A 31 1.04 -5.13 9.67
CA ASP A 31 -0.05 -5.90 10.29
C ASP A 31 -0.89 -5.04 11.25
N ARG A 32 -0.26 -4.17 12.05
CA ARG A 32 -0.98 -3.26 12.95
C ARG A 32 -1.91 -2.31 12.19
N VAL A 33 -1.43 -1.71 11.09
CA VAL A 33 -2.26 -0.85 10.24
C VAL A 33 -3.38 -1.65 9.57
N GLU A 34 -3.11 -2.89 9.16
CA GLU A 34 -4.13 -3.76 8.57
C GLU A 34 -5.26 -4.05 9.56
N LYS A 35 -4.92 -4.37 10.82
CA LYS A 35 -5.90 -4.54 11.91
C LYS A 35 -6.71 -3.27 12.17
N LEU A 36 -6.06 -2.10 12.16
CA LEU A 36 -6.74 -0.81 12.33
C LEU A 36 -7.68 -0.48 11.16
N ALA A 37 -7.29 -0.78 9.92
CA ALA A 37 -8.11 -0.53 8.73
C ALA A 37 -9.43 -1.33 8.77
N ARG A 38 -9.38 -2.58 9.24
CA ARG A 38 -10.56 -3.44 9.40
C ARG A 38 -11.58 -2.87 10.39
N LEU A 39 -11.15 -2.14 11.42
CA LEU A 39 -12.07 -1.47 12.35
C LEU A 39 -12.88 -0.35 11.67
N GLY A 40 -12.37 0.21 10.58
CA GLY A 40 -13.04 1.23 9.77
C GLY A 40 -13.74 0.66 8.52
N SER A 41 -13.95 -0.66 8.45
CA SER A 41 -14.55 -1.35 7.29
C SER A 41 -13.78 -1.17 5.97
N PHE A 42 -12.50 -0.81 6.02
CA PHE A 42 -11.64 -0.79 4.84
C PHE A 42 -10.93 -2.14 4.70
N GLU A 43 -11.49 -3.02 3.88
CA GLU A 43 -10.90 -4.33 3.59
C GLU A 43 -10.31 -4.40 2.19
N ARG A 44 -11.14 -4.44 1.15
CA ARG A 44 -10.69 -4.71 -0.21
C ARG A 44 -11.22 -3.70 -1.24
N LEU A 45 -10.51 -3.58 -2.35
CA LEU A 45 -10.88 -2.65 -3.43
C LEU A 45 -12.20 -3.05 -4.09
N ARG A 46 -12.49 -4.35 -4.24
CA ARG A 46 -13.77 -4.81 -4.81
C ARG A 46 -14.98 -4.39 -3.97
N ASP A 47 -14.81 -4.29 -2.65
CA ASP A 47 -15.87 -3.88 -1.72
C ASP A 47 -16.18 -2.37 -1.85
N LEU A 48 -15.28 -1.62 -2.49
CA LEU A 48 -15.44 -0.21 -2.84
C LEU A 48 -15.85 -0.02 -4.32
N GLY A 49 -16.17 -1.10 -5.04
CA GLY A 49 -16.63 -1.06 -6.42
C GLY A 49 -15.53 -0.92 -7.47
N VAL A 50 -14.27 -1.21 -7.13
CA VAL A 50 -13.16 -1.20 -8.11
C VAL A 50 -13.22 -2.48 -8.96
N PRO A 51 -13.39 -2.41 -10.29
CA PRO A 51 -13.39 -3.60 -11.14
C PRO A 51 -12.00 -4.23 -11.28
N GLU A 52 -11.90 -5.56 -11.27
CA GLU A 52 -10.60 -6.24 -11.41
C GLU A 52 -9.93 -5.94 -12.77
N ALA A 53 -10.74 -5.81 -13.82
CA ALA A 53 -10.28 -5.52 -15.18
C ALA A 53 -9.55 -4.16 -15.27
N ASP A 54 -9.89 -3.22 -14.39
CA ASP A 54 -9.37 -1.85 -14.40
C ASP A 54 -8.05 -1.73 -13.62
N LEU A 55 -7.60 -2.78 -12.91
CA LEU A 55 -6.42 -2.70 -12.05
C LEU A 55 -5.14 -2.33 -12.81
N ARG A 56 -5.02 -2.77 -14.07
CA ARG A 56 -3.88 -2.44 -14.92
C ARG A 56 -3.84 -0.94 -15.25
N GLU A 57 -4.96 -0.41 -15.76
CA GLU A 57 -5.09 1.01 -16.08
C GLU A 57 -4.93 1.87 -14.81
N LEU A 58 -5.51 1.44 -13.70
CA LEU A 58 -5.37 2.11 -12.41
C LEU A 58 -3.90 2.18 -11.95
N ALA A 59 -3.12 1.12 -12.18
CA ALA A 59 -1.71 1.10 -11.85
C ALA A 59 -0.90 2.11 -12.68
N GLU A 60 -1.19 2.22 -13.98
CA GLU A 60 -0.59 3.23 -14.87
C GLU A 60 -0.95 4.66 -14.41
N ALA A 61 -2.22 4.87 -14.04
CA ALA A 61 -2.66 6.14 -13.49
C ALA A 61 -1.94 6.49 -12.18
N VAL A 62 -1.75 5.51 -11.27
CA VAL A 62 -1.07 5.71 -9.98
C VAL A 62 0.36 6.18 -10.16
N ILE A 63 1.17 5.56 -11.03
CA ILE A 63 2.58 5.93 -11.21
C ILE A 63 2.76 7.36 -11.76
N SER A 64 1.74 7.90 -12.44
CA SER A 64 1.76 9.28 -12.95
C SER A 64 1.58 10.34 -11.86
N ARG A 65 1.02 9.97 -10.69
CA ARG A 65 0.66 10.90 -9.61
C ARG A 65 1.90 11.39 -8.88
N ALA A 66 1.88 12.65 -8.45
CA ALA A 66 2.99 13.26 -7.71
C ALA A 66 3.40 12.44 -6.46
N GLY A 67 2.43 11.87 -5.73
CA GLY A 67 2.72 11.02 -4.57
C GLY A 67 3.52 9.77 -4.91
N ALA A 68 3.24 9.12 -6.04
CA ALA A 68 4.01 7.96 -6.49
C ALA A 68 5.43 8.35 -6.91
N LYS A 69 5.58 9.49 -7.60
CA LYS A 69 6.88 10.05 -7.99
C LYS A 69 7.73 10.43 -6.78
N SER A 70 7.13 10.80 -5.65
CA SER A 70 7.82 11.10 -4.40
C SER A 70 8.00 9.89 -3.47
N ASN A 71 7.57 8.68 -3.88
CA ASN A 71 7.70 7.49 -3.04
C ASN A 71 9.19 7.11 -2.89
N PRO A 72 9.67 6.75 -1.67
CA PRO A 72 11.08 6.42 -1.44
C PRO A 72 11.58 5.25 -2.29
N ARG A 73 10.69 4.33 -2.66
CA ARG A 73 10.95 3.27 -3.64
C ARG A 73 10.13 3.55 -4.89
N GLN A 74 10.77 3.92 -6.01
CA GLN A 74 10.06 4.09 -7.26
C GLN A 74 9.47 2.74 -7.71
N ALA A 75 8.18 2.72 -8.00
CA ALA A 75 7.46 1.52 -8.42
C ALA A 75 7.12 1.60 -9.91
N SER A 76 7.31 0.50 -10.62
CA SER A 76 6.77 0.30 -11.95
C SER A 76 5.24 0.11 -11.92
N ALA A 77 4.57 0.32 -13.05
CA ALA A 77 3.13 0.04 -13.15
C ALA A 77 2.82 -1.43 -12.82
N ALA A 78 3.68 -2.38 -13.21
CA ALA A 78 3.50 -3.80 -12.91
C ALA A 78 3.57 -4.10 -11.40
N GLU A 79 4.52 -3.49 -10.67
CA GLU A 79 4.60 -3.63 -9.21
C GLU A 79 3.39 -3.01 -8.52
N VAL A 80 2.91 -1.86 -9.01
CA VAL A 80 1.69 -1.24 -8.50
C VAL A 80 0.46 -2.12 -8.78
N GLU A 81 0.35 -2.71 -9.96
CA GLU A 81 -0.76 -3.64 -10.28
C GLU A 81 -0.74 -4.84 -9.32
N GLN A 82 0.42 -5.44 -9.07
CA GLN A 82 0.56 -6.53 -8.09
C GLN A 82 0.13 -6.09 -6.68
N LEU A 83 0.52 -4.88 -6.27
CA LEU A 83 0.11 -4.32 -5.00
C LEU A 83 -1.42 -4.16 -4.93
N LEU A 84 -2.03 -3.60 -5.96
CA LEU A 84 -3.50 -3.43 -6.03
C LEU A 84 -4.22 -4.78 -6.01
N ARG A 85 -3.73 -5.78 -6.77
CA ARG A 85 -4.26 -7.16 -6.76
C ARG A 85 -4.20 -7.80 -5.37
N SER A 86 -3.16 -7.53 -4.57
CA SER A 86 -3.03 -8.09 -3.22
C SER A 86 -4.12 -7.63 -2.24
N ILE A 87 -4.81 -6.53 -2.57
CA ILE A 87 -5.87 -5.93 -1.75
C ILE A 87 -7.18 -5.78 -2.53
N TRP A 88 -7.32 -6.49 -3.65
CA TRP A 88 -8.54 -6.45 -4.45
C TRP A 88 -9.67 -7.27 -3.84
#